data_AF-A0A6G1SP30-F1
#
_entry.id   AF-A0A6G1SP30-F1
#
_cell.length_a   1.000
_cell.length_b   1.000
_cell.length_c   1.000
_cell.angle_alpha   90.00
_cell.angle_beta   90.00
_cell.angle_gamma   90.00
#
_symmetry.space_group_name_H-M   'P 1'
#
loop_
_entity.id
_entity.type
_entity.pdbx_description
1 polymer ?
#
loop_
_entity_poly.entity_id
_entity_poly.type
_entity_poly.pdbx_seq_one_letter_code
_entity_poly.pdbx_strand_id
1 'polypeptide(L)'
;EEVTLACPGNKNSVSKAKAAVVSATCDSGNKLNVNGKAVAVADLGCSKTAASSLRVTDKSCDEGGNLLELGFEVGDEWIKLVDVCHQVDAGHTLWSHHVVQGAALSGAEVESKRPSFTRGDKALYKGYNPDNAYKQANHKK
;
A
#
# COMPACT_ATOMS: atom_id res chain seq x y z
N GLU A 1 3.97 8.71 23.76
CA GLU A 1 3.48 8.75 22.36
C GLU A 1 3.35 7.32 21.88
N GLU A 2 2.20 6.99 21.28
CA GLU A 2 1.87 5.66 20.79
C GLU A 2 1.96 5.64 19.26
N VAL A 3 2.50 4.55 18.70
CA VAL A 3 2.72 4.35 17.27
C VAL A 3 2.27 2.94 16.90
N THR A 4 1.54 2.81 15.80
CA THR A 4 1.13 1.52 15.25
C THR A 4 2.16 1.01 14.25
N LEU A 5 2.68 -0.19 14.49
CA LEU A 5 3.51 -0.93 13.54
C LEU A 5 2.63 -1.95 12.82
N ALA A 6 2.60 -1.92 11.50
CA ALA A 6 1.73 -2.79 10.71
C ALA A 6 2.46 -3.39 9.51
N CYS A 7 2.19 -4.67 9.26
CA CYS A 7 2.71 -5.43 8.12
C CYS A 7 1.53 -6.05 7.36
N PRO A 8 0.85 -5.27 6.51
CA PRO A 8 -0.31 -5.72 5.75
C PRO A 8 0.06 -6.78 4.72
N GLY A 9 -0.92 -7.63 4.39
CA GLY A 9 -0.79 -8.74 3.44
C GLY A 9 -0.82 -10.13 4.08
N ASN A 10 -1.01 -11.15 3.22
CA ASN A 10 -1.23 -12.52 3.67
C ASN A 10 0.01 -13.13 4.35
N LYS A 11 -0.18 -13.61 5.60
CA LYS A 11 0.90 -14.20 6.43
C LYS A 11 2.11 -13.27 6.50
N ASN A 12 1.89 -12.00 6.81
CA ASN A 12 2.92 -10.99 7.03
C ASN A 12 2.90 -10.57 8.52
N SER A 13 4.04 -10.11 9.02
CA SER A 13 4.19 -9.82 10.45
C SER A 13 5.33 -8.84 10.70
N VAL A 14 5.18 -7.99 11.72
CA VAL A 14 6.25 -7.15 12.25
C VAL A 14 7.33 -8.04 12.86
N SER A 15 8.59 -7.84 12.43
CA SER A 15 9.76 -8.53 12.96
C SER A 15 9.83 -8.36 14.48
N LYS A 16 10.38 -9.37 15.17
CA LYS A 16 10.49 -9.43 16.66
C LYS A 16 9.17 -9.47 17.43
N ALA A 17 8.05 -8.99 16.89
CA ALA A 17 6.73 -9.02 17.51
C ALA A 17 5.84 -10.19 17.05
N LYS A 18 6.09 -10.74 15.85
CA LYS A 18 5.38 -11.91 15.28
C LYS A 18 3.86 -11.72 15.15
N ALA A 19 3.39 -10.49 15.04
CA ALA A 19 2.00 -10.15 14.78
C ALA A 19 1.89 -9.22 13.57
N ALA A 20 0.73 -9.21 12.90
CA ALA A 20 0.49 -8.37 11.72
C ALA A 20 0.38 -6.88 12.09
N VAL A 21 -0.19 -6.58 13.26
CA VAL A 21 -0.34 -5.22 13.80
C VAL A 21 0.07 -5.23 15.27
N VAL A 22 0.83 -4.22 15.68
CA VAL A 22 1.38 -4.09 17.03
C VAL A 22 1.37 -2.62 17.44
N SER A 23 0.83 -2.31 18.61
CA SER A 23 1.01 -1.00 19.24
C SER A 23 2.38 -0.94 19.91
N ALA A 24 3.09 0.16 19.69
CA ALA A 24 4.40 0.44 20.25
C ALA A 24 4.42 1.84 20.84
N THR A 25 5.35 2.11 21.76
CA THR A 25 5.55 3.44 22.33
C THR A 25 6.99 3.89 22.17
N CYS A 26 7.21 5.20 22.05
CA CYS A 26 8.56 5.75 22.05
C CYS A 26 9.22 5.48 23.40
N ASP A 27 10.38 4.80 23.39
CA ASP A 27 11.15 4.52 24.60
C ASP A 27 12.23 5.59 24.79
N SER A 28 13.33 5.51 24.04
CA SER A 28 14.42 6.51 24.04
C SER A 28 15.25 6.45 22.77
N GLY A 29 15.69 7.62 22.27
CA GLY A 29 16.48 7.71 21.04
C GLY A 29 15.78 7.05 19.85
N ASN A 30 16.45 6.11 19.18
CA ASN A 30 15.93 5.38 18.02
C ASN A 30 15.32 4.02 18.41
N LYS A 31 14.67 3.92 19.57
CA LYS A 31 14.07 2.69 20.07
C LYS A 31 12.58 2.85 20.35
N LEU A 32 11.84 1.79 20.01
CA LEU A 32 10.43 1.63 20.35
C LEU A 32 10.29 0.53 21.40
N ASN A 33 9.43 0.76 22.39
CA ASN A 33 8.97 -0.29 23.27
C ASN A 33 7.87 -1.10 22.56
N VAL A 34 8.19 -2.35 22.24
CA VAL A 34 7.33 -3.31 21.54
C VAL A 34 7.11 -4.49 22.46
N ASN A 35 5.87 -4.71 22.94
CA ASN A 35 5.52 -5.77 23.89
C ASN A 35 6.41 -5.80 25.15
N GLY A 36 6.74 -4.63 25.70
CA GLY A 36 7.55 -4.50 26.92
C GLY A 36 9.06 -4.62 26.71
N LYS A 37 9.53 -4.63 25.45
CA LYS A 37 10.95 -4.70 25.10
C LYS A 37 11.36 -3.51 24.26
N ALA A 38 12.46 -2.86 24.62
CA ALA A 38 13.08 -1.83 23.79
C ALA A 38 13.74 -2.47 22.55
N VAL A 39 13.26 -2.11 21.36
CA VAL A 39 13.73 -2.61 20.06
C VAL A 39 14.21 -1.41 19.24
N ALA A 40 15.38 -1.51 18.61
CA ALA A 40 15.85 -0.47 17.70
C ALA A 40 14.96 -0.39 16.46
N VAL A 41 14.64 0.82 15.99
CA VAL A 41 13.81 1.01 14.79
C VAL A 41 14.43 0.30 13.57
N ALA A 42 15.75 0.25 13.46
CA ALA A 42 16.45 -0.44 12.38
C ALA A 42 16.28 -1.98 12.40
N ASP A 43 15.86 -2.57 13.52
CA ASP A 43 15.57 -4.00 13.63
C ASP A 43 14.09 -4.34 13.35
N LEU A 44 13.26 -3.30 13.18
CA LEU A 44 11.85 -3.41 12.86
C LEU A 44 11.65 -3.42 11.35
N GLY A 45 10.72 -4.25 10.89
CA GLY A 45 10.38 -4.38 9.49
C GLY A 45 9.41 -5.53 9.26
N CYS A 46 8.88 -5.65 8.06
CA CYS A 46 7.95 -6.72 7.73
C CYS A 46 8.66 -7.99 7.28
N SER A 47 8.13 -9.15 7.66
CA SER A 47 8.65 -10.45 7.20
C SER A 47 8.49 -10.66 5.69
N LYS A 48 7.58 -9.91 5.06
CA LYS A 48 7.43 -9.75 3.61
C LYS A 48 7.11 -8.29 3.29
N THR A 49 7.32 -7.85 2.05
CA THR A 49 6.89 -6.54 1.59
C THR A 49 5.42 -6.29 1.95
N ALA A 50 5.15 -5.14 2.57
CA ALA A 50 3.80 -4.71 2.90
C ALA A 50 2.94 -4.66 1.62
N ALA A 51 1.85 -5.43 1.60
CA ALA A 51 0.99 -5.50 0.43
C ALA A 51 -0.09 -4.40 0.50
N SER A 52 -0.14 -3.55 -0.52
CA SER A 52 -1.26 -2.61 -0.69
C SER A 52 -2.51 -3.34 -1.18
N SER A 53 -3.67 -2.78 -0.87
CA SER A 53 -4.98 -3.21 -1.37
C SER A 53 -5.65 -2.05 -2.11
N LEU A 54 -6.80 -2.34 -2.72
CA LEU A 54 -7.62 -1.37 -3.44
C LEU A 54 -9.05 -1.47 -2.92
N ARG A 55 -9.67 -0.32 -2.66
CA ARG A 55 -11.08 -0.20 -2.29
C ARG A 55 -11.84 0.55 -3.38
N VAL A 56 -12.86 -0.09 -3.94
CA VAL A 56 -13.84 0.59 -4.79
C VAL A 56 -14.78 1.36 -3.86
N THR A 57 -14.97 2.65 -4.11
CA THR A 57 -15.90 3.47 -3.33
C THR A 57 -17.24 3.60 -4.08
N ASP A 58 -18.29 4.01 -3.36
CA ASP A 58 -19.59 4.31 -3.96
C ASP A 58 -19.64 5.71 -4.62
N LYS A 59 -18.51 6.41 -4.69
CA LYS A 59 -18.43 7.77 -5.24
C LYS A 59 -18.04 7.73 -6.71
N SER A 60 -18.77 8.48 -7.52
CA SER A 60 -18.31 8.85 -8.86
C SER A 60 -17.26 9.95 -8.80
N CYS A 61 -16.50 10.06 -9.88
CA CYS A 61 -15.58 11.15 -10.17
C CYS A 61 -15.79 11.60 -11.63
N ASP A 62 -14.85 12.35 -12.19
CA ASP A 62 -14.94 12.98 -13.50
C ASP A 62 -15.28 12.02 -14.64
N GLU A 63 -15.95 12.55 -15.68
CA GLU A 63 -16.26 11.87 -16.94
C GLU A 63 -16.87 10.46 -16.79
N GLY A 64 -17.64 10.19 -15.74
CA GLY A 64 -18.24 8.86 -15.51
C GLY A 64 -17.27 7.83 -14.94
N GLY A 65 -16.16 8.27 -14.35
CA GLY A 65 -15.26 7.44 -13.56
C GLY A 65 -15.83 7.13 -12.17
N ASN A 66 -15.29 6.08 -11.55
CA ASN A 66 -15.49 5.74 -10.15
C ASN A 66 -14.24 6.10 -9.35
N LEU A 67 -14.44 6.64 -8.15
CA LEU A 67 -13.35 6.90 -7.23
C LEU A 67 -12.92 5.60 -6.55
N LEU A 68 -11.64 5.28 -6.67
CA LEU A 68 -10.97 4.16 -6.03
C LEU A 68 -9.96 4.70 -5.02
N GLU A 69 -9.72 3.93 -3.97
CA GLU A 69 -8.69 4.22 -2.98
C GLU A 69 -7.64 3.11 -3.02
N LEU A 70 -6.36 3.48 -3.13
CA LEU A 70 -5.23 2.58 -2.89
C LEU A 70 -4.69 2.84 -1.49
N GLY A 71 -4.40 1.77 -0.76
CA GLY A 71 -4.00 1.90 0.64
C GLY A 71 -3.62 0.59 1.27
N PHE A 72 -3.69 0.55 2.60
CA PHE A 72 -3.35 -0.62 3.41
C PHE A 72 -4.47 -0.92 4.39
N GLU A 73 -4.78 -2.22 4.55
CA GLU A 73 -5.63 -2.72 5.62
C GLU A 73 -4.76 -2.96 6.86
N VAL A 74 -5.03 -2.21 7.93
CA VAL A 74 -4.28 -2.28 9.20
C VAL A 74 -5.26 -2.65 10.30
N GLY A 75 -5.34 -3.95 10.62
CA GLY A 75 -6.38 -4.45 11.51
C GLY A 75 -7.75 -4.26 10.86
N ASP A 76 -8.64 -3.53 11.53
CA ASP A 76 -9.97 -3.17 11.00
C ASP A 76 -9.99 -1.78 10.33
N GLU A 77 -8.83 -1.09 10.27
CA GLU A 77 -8.72 0.25 9.72
C GLU A 77 -8.21 0.24 8.27
N TRP A 78 -8.75 1.18 7.48
CA TRP A 78 -8.30 1.45 6.13
C TRP A 78 -7.42 2.70 6.10
N ILE A 79 -6.15 2.50 5.77
CA ILE A 79 -5.18 3.59 5.63
C ILE A 79 -5.02 3.93 4.16
N LYS A 80 -5.78 4.92 3.70
CA LYS A 80 -5.71 5.43 2.33
C LYS A 80 -4.37 6.11 2.06
N LEU A 81 -3.78 5.80 0.91
CA LEU A 81 -2.58 6.45 0.40
C LEU A 81 -2.86 7.28 -0.85
N VAL A 82 -3.56 6.71 -1.84
CA VAL A 82 -3.76 7.34 -3.16
C VAL A 82 -5.24 7.29 -3.53
N ASP A 83 -5.78 8.41 -3.99
CA ASP A 83 -7.08 8.47 -4.67
C ASP A 83 -6.87 8.25 -6.16
N VAL A 84 -7.76 7.50 -6.81
CA VAL A 84 -7.69 7.21 -8.24
C VAL A 84 -9.08 7.34 -8.85
N CYS A 85 -9.24 8.19 -9.86
CA CYS A 85 -10.45 8.24 -10.66
C CYS A 85 -10.31 7.32 -11.88
N HIS A 86 -11.15 6.29 -11.96
CA HIS A 86 -11.02 5.24 -12.97
C HIS A 86 -12.35 4.92 -13.67
N GLN A 87 -12.35 5.01 -15.00
CA GLN A 87 -13.45 4.56 -15.86
C GLN A 87 -13.30 3.06 -16.13
N VAL A 88 -14.08 2.24 -15.44
CA VAL A 88 -14.00 0.77 -15.52
C VAL A 88 -14.34 0.23 -16.92
N ASP A 89 -15.35 0.79 -17.59
CA ASP A 89 -15.77 0.30 -18.91
C ASP A 89 -14.73 0.59 -20.01
N ALA A 90 -14.01 1.72 -19.90
CA ALA A 90 -12.91 2.08 -20.81
C ALA A 90 -11.55 1.54 -20.35
N GLY A 91 -11.43 1.16 -19.07
CA GLY A 91 -10.15 0.82 -18.45
C GLY A 91 -9.20 2.00 -18.31
N HIS A 92 -9.70 3.23 -18.26
CA HIS A 92 -8.90 4.45 -18.24
C HIS A 92 -8.82 5.03 -16.83
N THR A 93 -7.62 5.40 -16.40
CA THR A 93 -7.43 6.24 -15.22
C THR A 93 -7.39 7.69 -15.67
N LEU A 94 -8.32 8.51 -15.17
CA LEU A 94 -8.42 9.93 -15.52
C LEU A 94 -7.43 10.76 -14.71
N TRP A 95 -7.32 10.47 -13.41
CA TRP A 95 -6.34 11.08 -12.54
C TRP A 95 -6.05 10.20 -11.33
N SER A 96 -4.90 10.45 -10.70
CA SER A 96 -4.57 9.95 -9.39
C SER A 96 -4.01 11.08 -8.53
N HIS A 97 -4.23 10.99 -7.22
CA HIS A 97 -3.82 12.01 -6.27
C HIS A 97 -3.24 11.39 -4.99
N HIS A 98 -2.08 11.88 -4.57
CA HIS A 98 -1.40 11.46 -3.34
C HIS A 98 -0.73 12.67 -2.69
N VAL A 99 -0.81 12.76 -1.36
CA VAL A 99 -0.13 13.80 -0.58
C VAL A 99 1.13 13.21 0.05
N VAL A 100 2.29 13.70 -0.37
CA VAL A 100 3.58 13.33 0.21
C VAL A 100 3.91 14.27 1.37
N GLN A 101 4.09 13.71 2.56
CA GLN A 101 4.54 14.49 3.72
C GLN A 101 6.06 14.66 3.68
N GLY A 102 6.53 15.88 3.44
CA GLY A 102 7.97 16.16 3.29
C GLY A 102 8.82 15.74 4.50
N ALA A 103 8.27 15.85 5.71
CA ALA A 103 8.93 15.43 6.94
C ALA A 103 9.21 13.91 7.00
N ALA A 104 8.43 13.09 6.27
CA ALA A 104 8.62 11.64 6.24
C ALA A 104 9.72 11.20 5.25
N LEU A 105 10.20 12.10 4.38
CA LEU A 105 11.16 11.74 3.32
C LEU A 105 12.53 11.31 3.84
N SER A 106 12.93 11.75 5.04
CA SER A 106 14.19 11.30 5.66
C SER A 106 14.16 9.81 6.03
N GLY A 107 12.96 9.23 6.18
CA GLY A 107 12.74 7.80 6.42
C GLY A 107 12.24 7.05 5.18
N ALA A 108 12.45 7.59 3.98
CA ALA A 108 12.00 6.94 2.75
C ALA A 108 12.67 5.57 2.57
N GLU A 109 11.87 4.59 2.17
CA GLU A 109 12.36 3.26 1.79
C GLU A 109 13.18 3.36 0.50
N VAL A 110 14.45 2.90 0.57
CA VAL A 110 15.34 2.81 -0.60
C VAL A 110 15.46 1.35 -0.99
N GLU A 111 14.51 0.87 -1.80
CA GLU A 111 14.54 -0.49 -2.33
C GLU A 111 15.29 -0.54 -3.67
N SER A 112 16.28 -1.43 -3.75
CA SER A 112 17.08 -1.66 -4.95
C SER A 112 16.35 -2.50 -6.01
N LYS A 113 15.38 -3.33 -5.59
CA LYS A 113 14.65 -4.24 -6.45
C LYS A 113 13.21 -3.78 -6.67
N ARG A 114 12.93 -3.32 -7.89
CA ARG A 114 11.55 -2.98 -8.30
C ARG A 114 10.62 -4.21 -8.14
N PRO A 115 9.54 -4.11 -7.34
CA PRO A 115 8.54 -5.17 -7.27
C PRO A 115 7.80 -5.32 -8.59
N SER A 116 7.30 -6.54 -8.85
CA SER A 116 6.42 -6.78 -9.99
C SER A 116 5.14 -5.96 -9.85
N PHE A 117 4.61 -5.47 -10.96
CA PHE A 117 3.29 -4.84 -10.98
C PHE A 117 2.20 -5.82 -10.55
N THR A 118 1.22 -5.30 -9.83
CA THR A 118 -0.03 -6.00 -9.52
C THR A 118 -1.16 -5.36 -10.30
N ARG A 119 -2.06 -6.18 -10.85
CA ARG A 119 -3.22 -5.68 -11.60
C ARG A 119 -4.29 -5.05 -10.70
N GLY A 120 -4.40 -5.50 -9.44
CA GLY A 120 -5.57 -5.26 -8.62
C GLY A 120 -6.76 -6.14 -9.02
N ASP A 121 -7.97 -5.71 -8.68
CA ASP A 121 -9.20 -6.45 -8.97
C ASP A 121 -9.46 -6.56 -10.48
N LYS A 122 -9.88 -7.74 -10.93
CA LYS A 122 -10.28 -7.99 -12.33
C LYS A 122 -11.53 -7.20 -12.72
N ALA A 123 -12.39 -6.87 -11.76
CA ALA A 123 -13.61 -6.10 -12.00
C ALA A 123 -13.33 -4.69 -12.56
N LEU A 124 -12.11 -4.17 -12.37
CA LEU A 124 -11.68 -2.87 -12.91
C LEU A 124 -11.41 -2.91 -14.42
N TYR A 125 -11.31 -4.09 -15.01
CA TYR A 125 -10.88 -4.28 -16.40
C TYR A 125 -11.91 -5.13 -17.14
N LYS A 126 -12.96 -4.49 -17.63
CA LYS A 126 -14.05 -5.19 -18.30
C LYS A 126 -13.66 -5.53 -19.74
N GLY A 127 -13.72 -6.82 -20.08
CA GLY A 127 -13.48 -7.28 -21.46
C GLY A 127 -12.02 -7.30 -21.91
N TYR A 128 -11.06 -6.96 -21.05
CA TYR A 128 -9.64 -7.05 -21.37
C TYR A 128 -8.78 -7.47 -20.18
N ASN A 129 -7.63 -8.07 -20.45
CA ASN A 129 -6.65 -8.45 -19.43
C ASN A 129 -5.41 -7.55 -19.55
N PRO A 130 -5.18 -6.61 -18.60
CA PRO A 130 -4.02 -5.72 -18.67
C PRO A 130 -2.69 -6.49 -18.57
N ASP A 131 -2.63 -7.65 -17.91
CA ASP A 131 -1.41 -8.48 -17.88
C ASP A 131 -0.97 -8.90 -19.29
N ASN A 132 -1.93 -9.05 -20.21
CA ASN A 132 -1.62 -9.31 -21.61
C ASN A 132 -1.25 -8.03 -22.35
N ALA A 133 -1.94 -6.91 -22.09
CA ALA A 133 -1.67 -5.63 -22.73
C ALA A 133 -0.24 -5.14 -22.46
N TYR A 134 0.27 -5.33 -21.24
CA TYR A 134 1.62 -4.90 -20.83
C TYR A 134 2.76 -5.87 -21.18
N LYS A 135 2.47 -6.98 -21.88
CA LYS A 135 3.53 -7.85 -22.39
C LYS A 135 4.20 -7.18 -23.59
N GLN A 136 5.52 -7.03 -23.55
CA GLN A 136 6.30 -6.45 -24.65
C GLN A 136 6.01 -7.10 -26.01
N ALA A 137 5.77 -8.41 -26.05
CA ALA A 137 5.42 -9.13 -27.27
C ALA A 137 4.12 -8.64 -27.95
N ASN A 138 3.24 -7.98 -27.20
CA ASN A 138 1.95 -7.46 -27.66
C ASN A 138 1.98 -5.96 -27.98
N HIS A 139 3.11 -5.27 -27.75
CA HIS A 139 3.25 -3.87 -28.11
C HIS A 139 3.59 -3.76 -29.61
N LYS A 140 2.92 -2.85 -30.34
CA LYS A 140 3.29 -2.56 -31.74
C LYS A 140 4.74 -2.05 -31.76
N LYS A 141 5.54 -2.57 -32.70
CA LYS A 141 6.87 -2.05 -33.01
C LYS A 141 6.78 -0.70 -33.69
#